data_AF-A0A944TNM4-F1
#
_entry.id   AF-A0A944TNM4-F1
#
_cell.length_a   1.000
_cell.length_b   1.000
_cell.length_c   1.000
_cell.angle_alpha   90.00
_cell.angle_beta   90.00
_cell.angle_gamma   90.00
#
_symmetry.space_group_name_H-M   'P 1'
#
loop_
_entity.id
_entity.type
_entity.pdbx_description
1 polymer ?
#
loop_
_entity_poly.entity_id
_entity_poly.type
_entity_poly.pdbx_seq_one_letter_code
_entity_poly.pdbx_strand_id
1 'polypeptide(L)'
;MDSNEIYKLILGSQSPRRLELLKWLEIPFEVRPSYCKEESEFELPLDFAKDIATQKGRSVMSDLKGKVENPLVIAADTVVSISTKILGKPKNSKEAAEMLLLLSGKKHMVTTAVYLASLKKEKVFAIESEVTFSAISEDILERYLKTEDSLDKAGSYGIQGMGLTFIDKVEGSYSNVVGFPLSHFITELKDFLGYVNDEQGQYRKLFGI
;
A
#
# COMPACT_ATOMS: atom_id res chain seq x y z
N MET A 1 -6.92 27.50 19.67
CA MET A 1 -6.49 26.59 18.60
C MET A 1 -5.28 27.24 17.98
N ASP A 2 -4.14 27.09 18.63
CA ASP A 2 -2.86 27.64 18.19
C ASP A 2 -1.99 26.48 17.73
N SER A 3 -1.75 26.38 16.43
CA SER A 3 -0.41 26.21 15.89
C SER A 3 -0.43 26.29 14.36
N ASN A 4 0.37 27.22 13.84
CA ASN A 4 0.84 27.30 12.45
C ASN A 4 1.71 26.09 12.06
N GLU A 5 1.43 24.87 12.55
CA GLU A 5 2.26 23.70 12.24
C GLU A 5 1.91 23.19 10.84
N ILE A 6 2.69 23.64 9.86
CA ILE A 6 2.72 23.04 8.53
C ILE A 6 3.45 21.69 8.65
N TYR A 7 2.76 20.61 8.34
CA TYR A 7 3.33 19.27 8.23
C TYR A 7 4.17 19.14 6.97
N LYS A 8 5.31 18.49 7.15
CA LYS A 8 6.09 17.96 6.04
C LYS A 8 5.67 16.52 5.80
N LEU A 9 4.91 16.27 4.74
CA LEU A 9 4.46 14.92 4.41
C LEU A 9 5.62 14.08 3.89
N ILE A 10 5.81 12.89 4.45
CA ILE A 10 6.89 11.97 4.10
C ILE A 10 6.31 10.62 3.68
N LEU A 11 6.63 10.18 2.47
CA LEU A 11 6.33 8.84 1.98
C LEU A 11 7.48 7.88 2.28
N GLY A 12 7.22 6.96 3.21
CA GLY A 12 8.08 5.86 3.66
C GLY A 12 8.24 4.69 2.69
N SER A 13 8.12 4.91 1.37
CA SER A 13 8.03 3.83 0.37
C SER A 13 8.84 4.07 -0.89
N GLN A 14 9.44 3.01 -1.44
CA GLN A 14 10.08 3.00 -2.77
C GLN A 14 9.12 2.62 -3.90
N SER A 15 7.88 2.22 -3.58
CA SER A 15 6.96 1.70 -4.58
C SER A 15 6.59 2.80 -5.60
N PRO A 16 6.91 2.63 -6.90
CA PRO A 16 6.53 3.59 -7.92
C PRO A 16 5.00 3.79 -7.99
N ARG A 17 4.25 2.72 -7.74
CA ARG A 17 2.79 2.71 -7.73
C ARG A 17 2.22 3.59 -6.60
N ARG A 18 2.77 3.48 -5.38
CA ARG A 18 2.34 4.34 -4.26
C ARG A 18 2.71 5.81 -4.49
N LEU A 19 3.90 6.04 -5.08
CA LEU A 19 4.34 7.37 -5.46
C LEU A 19 3.38 8.02 -6.47
N GLU A 20 2.97 7.27 -7.50
CA GLU A 20 2.02 7.73 -8.51
C GLU A 20 0.66 8.05 -7.89
N LEU A 21 0.11 7.14 -7.08
CA LEU A 21 -1.19 7.35 -6.42
C LEU A 21 -1.19 8.58 -5.49
N LEU A 22 -0.15 8.77 -4.68
CA LEU A 22 -0.08 9.91 -3.76
C LEU A 22 0.07 11.25 -4.47
N LYS A 23 0.67 11.29 -5.67
CA LYS A 23 0.75 12.52 -6.47
C LYS A 23 -0.63 13.06 -6.85
N TRP A 24 -1.63 12.20 -7.04
CA TRP A 24 -3.00 12.61 -7.36
C TRP A 24 -3.69 13.39 -6.23
N LEU A 25 -3.15 13.33 -5.02
CA LEU A 25 -3.68 14.11 -3.90
C LEU A 25 -3.27 15.59 -3.96
N GLU A 26 -2.28 15.93 -4.78
CA GLU A 26 -1.73 17.29 -4.90
C GLU A 26 -1.27 17.86 -3.54
N ILE A 27 -0.86 16.98 -2.62
CA ILE A 27 -0.20 17.35 -1.36
C ILE A 27 1.30 17.18 -1.57
N PRO A 28 2.14 18.21 -1.35
CA PRO A 28 3.59 18.06 -1.46
C PRO A 28 4.12 17.03 -0.46
N PHE A 29 4.98 16.12 -0.91
CA PHE A 29 5.63 15.14 -0.03
C PHE A 29 7.07 14.83 -0.45
N GLU A 30 7.89 14.38 0.51
CA GLU A 30 9.21 13.82 0.25
C GLU A 30 9.22 12.30 0.34
N VAL A 31 10.04 11.64 -0.47
CA VAL A 31 10.22 10.19 -0.40
C VAL A 31 11.39 9.86 0.52
N ARG A 32 11.14 9.07 1.56
CA ARG A 32 12.16 8.56 2.51
C ARG A 32 11.95 7.06 2.73
N PRO A 33 12.53 6.21 1.89
CA PRO A 33 12.36 4.76 2.00
C PRO A 33 12.77 4.21 3.37
N SER A 34 12.00 3.25 3.89
CA SER A 34 12.49 2.38 4.95
C SER A 34 13.49 1.35 4.39
N TYR A 35 14.50 1.03 5.18
CA TYR A 35 15.44 -0.08 4.95
C TYR A 35 15.43 -1.07 6.11
N CYS A 36 14.40 -1.04 6.95
CA CYS A 36 14.25 -1.99 8.04
C CYS A 36 14.07 -3.41 7.52
N LYS A 37 14.44 -4.39 8.34
CA LYS A 37 14.08 -5.79 8.10
C LYS A 37 12.54 -5.92 8.19
N GLU A 38 11.93 -6.63 7.25
CA GLU A 38 10.49 -6.82 7.18
C GLU A 38 10.16 -8.24 7.65
N GLU A 39 9.98 -8.41 8.96
CA GLU A 39 9.64 -9.70 9.57
C GLU A 39 8.45 -9.55 10.50
N SER A 40 7.48 -10.44 10.38
CA SER A 40 6.28 -10.44 11.22
C SER A 40 6.00 -11.86 11.71
N GLU A 41 5.57 -11.97 12.96
CA GLU A 41 5.10 -13.23 13.55
C GLU A 41 3.61 -13.47 13.30
N PHE A 42 2.89 -12.50 12.74
CA PHE A 42 1.48 -12.62 12.46
C PHE A 42 1.23 -13.43 11.18
N GLU A 43 0.30 -14.38 11.25
CA GLU A 43 -0.09 -15.19 10.09
C GLU A 43 -1.30 -14.61 9.34
N LEU A 44 -2.14 -13.83 10.03
CA LEU A 44 -3.34 -13.24 9.44
C LEU A 44 -2.94 -12.06 8.53
N PRO A 45 -3.44 -11.99 7.27
CA PRO A 45 -3.05 -10.96 6.31
C PRO A 45 -3.20 -9.52 6.81
N LEU A 46 -4.30 -9.23 7.53
CA LEU A 46 -4.56 -7.92 8.11
C LEU A 46 -3.52 -7.53 9.16
N ASP A 47 -3.21 -8.42 10.10
CA ASP A 47 -2.29 -8.15 11.19
C ASP A 47 -0.84 -8.12 10.69
N PHE A 48 -0.49 -9.03 9.78
CA PHE A 48 0.81 -9.04 9.09
C PHE A 48 1.04 -7.70 8.37
N ALA A 49 0.10 -7.25 7.53
CA ALA A 49 0.27 -6.02 6.78
C ALA A 49 0.39 -4.80 7.71
N LYS A 50 -0.41 -4.74 8.79
CA LYS A 50 -0.35 -3.66 9.79
C LYS A 50 1.00 -3.62 10.50
N ASP A 51 1.52 -4.78 10.89
CA ASP A 51 2.80 -4.89 11.56
C ASP A 51 3.94 -4.42 10.64
N ILE A 52 4.03 -4.95 9.41
CA ILE A 52 5.05 -4.53 8.45
C ILE A 52 4.95 -3.03 8.10
N ALA A 53 3.74 -2.50 7.88
CA ALA A 53 3.54 -1.07 7.64
C ALA A 53 4.01 -0.21 8.83
N THR A 54 3.76 -0.68 10.06
CA THR A 54 4.18 -0.03 11.30
C THR A 54 5.70 -0.04 11.45
N GLN A 55 6.36 -1.18 11.21
CA GLN A 55 7.82 -1.29 11.24
C GLN A 55 8.47 -0.31 10.25
N LYS A 56 7.98 -0.27 9.00
CA LYS A 56 8.44 0.68 7.97
C LYS A 56 8.28 2.13 8.43
N GLY A 57 7.09 2.48 8.90
CA GLY A 57 6.76 3.83 9.33
C GLY A 57 7.57 4.32 10.53
N ARG A 58 7.71 3.48 11.56
CA ARG A 58 8.51 3.79 12.75
C ARG A 58 9.99 3.91 12.44
N SER A 59 10.53 3.08 11.54
CA SER A 59 11.92 3.21 11.06
C SER A 59 12.15 4.60 10.46
N VAL A 60 11.27 5.02 9.54
CA VAL A 60 11.37 6.34 8.90
C VAL A 60 11.19 7.46 9.91
N MET A 61 10.21 7.36 10.82
CA MET A 61 9.99 8.38 11.86
C MET A 61 11.20 8.54 12.79
N SER A 62 11.83 7.43 13.18
CA SER A 62 13.04 7.44 14.00
C SER A 62 14.18 8.19 13.33
N ASP A 63 14.37 7.99 12.02
CA ASP A 63 15.42 8.66 11.25
C ASP A 63 15.20 10.18 11.10
N LEU A 64 13.95 10.62 11.14
CA LEU A 64 13.55 12.02 10.96
C LEU A 64 13.50 12.82 12.28
N LYS A 65 13.29 12.14 13.41
CA LYS A 65 13.13 12.78 14.72
C LYS A 65 14.34 13.66 15.04
N GLY A 66 14.09 14.95 15.29
CA GLY A 66 15.13 15.95 15.55
C GLY A 66 15.87 16.47 14.32
N LYS A 67 15.58 15.97 13.12
CA LYS A 67 16.17 16.43 11.84
C LYS A 67 15.17 17.15 10.95
N VAL A 68 13.90 16.79 11.05
CA VAL A 68 12.80 17.38 10.31
C VAL A 68 11.78 17.93 11.29
N GLU A 69 11.36 19.17 11.06
CA GLU A 69 10.28 19.80 11.80
C GLU A 69 8.92 19.30 11.29
N ASN A 70 8.01 18.97 12.22
CA ASN A 70 6.65 18.48 11.94
C ASN A 70 6.55 17.41 10.82
N PRO A 71 7.32 16.30 10.88
CA PRO A 71 7.16 15.22 9.92
C PRO A 71 5.78 14.56 10.11
N LEU A 72 5.09 14.33 9.00
CA LEU A 72 3.93 13.43 8.92
C LEU A 72 4.29 12.25 8.02
N VAL A 73 4.61 11.11 8.63
CA VAL A 73 5.10 9.92 7.94
C VAL A 73 3.92 9.05 7.52
N ILE A 74 3.93 8.64 6.26
CA ILE A 74 3.06 7.60 5.69
C ILE A 74 3.93 6.42 5.29
N ALA A 75 3.61 5.23 5.76
CA ALA A 75 4.16 3.99 5.22
C ALA A 75 3.02 3.02 4.88
N ALA A 76 3.26 2.05 4.02
CA ALA A 76 2.25 1.08 3.65
C ALA A 76 2.86 -0.27 3.29
N ASP A 77 2.09 -1.31 3.51
CA ASP A 77 2.40 -2.67 3.11
C ASP A 77 1.19 -3.33 2.45
N THR A 78 1.42 -4.15 1.43
CA THR A 78 0.35 -4.77 0.63
C THR A 78 0.67 -6.24 0.45
N VAL A 79 -0.27 -7.09 0.83
CA VAL A 79 -0.18 -8.54 0.68
C VAL A 79 -1.33 -9.07 -0.16
N VAL A 80 -1.06 -10.16 -0.88
CA VAL A 80 -2.08 -10.96 -1.55
C VAL A 80 -2.27 -12.22 -0.74
N SER A 81 -3.50 -12.65 -0.50
CA SER A 81 -3.77 -13.90 0.21
C SER A 81 -4.92 -14.67 -0.41
N ILE A 82 -4.78 -15.99 -0.48
CA ILE A 82 -5.87 -16.90 -0.83
C ILE A 82 -6.23 -17.75 0.40
N SER A 83 -7.49 -17.67 0.82
CA SER A 83 -7.91 -18.09 2.15
C SER A 83 -7.05 -17.39 3.23
N THR A 84 -6.26 -18.13 4.02
CA THR A 84 -5.35 -17.56 5.02
C THR A 84 -3.88 -17.53 4.56
N LYS A 85 -3.57 -18.05 3.37
CA LYS A 85 -2.18 -18.15 2.90
C LYS A 85 -1.75 -16.84 2.24
N ILE A 86 -0.79 -16.16 2.87
CA ILE A 86 -0.11 -14.98 2.30
C ILE A 86 0.81 -15.42 1.14
N LEU A 87 0.71 -14.69 0.03
CA LEU A 87 1.57 -14.82 -1.15
C LEU A 87 2.45 -13.57 -1.24
N GLY A 88 3.72 -13.74 -0.85
CA GLY A 88 4.72 -12.69 -0.96
C GLY A 88 5.17 -12.44 -2.41
N LYS A 89 6.36 -11.84 -2.55
CA LYS A 89 7.01 -11.71 -3.85
C LYS A 89 7.64 -13.06 -4.25
N PRO A 90 7.54 -13.48 -5.52
CA PRO A 90 8.17 -14.71 -5.95
C PRO A 90 9.70 -14.56 -6.00
N LYS A 91 10.45 -15.62 -5.70
CA LYS A 91 11.92 -15.62 -5.80
C LYS A 91 12.41 -15.76 -7.24
N ASN A 92 11.58 -16.31 -8.12
CA ASN A 92 11.91 -16.55 -9.52
C ASN A 92 10.62 -16.75 -10.35
N SER A 93 10.78 -16.81 -11.67
CA SER A 93 9.65 -16.99 -12.61
C SER A 93 8.87 -18.30 -12.40
N LYS A 94 9.49 -19.36 -11.86
CA LYS A 94 8.79 -20.62 -11.58
C LYS A 94 7.83 -20.46 -10.40
N GLU A 95 8.31 -19.87 -9.31
CA GLU A 95 7.46 -19.55 -8.15
C GLU A 95 6.35 -18.56 -8.53
N ALA A 96 6.64 -17.61 -9.43
CA ALA A 96 5.63 -16.71 -9.97
C ALA A 96 4.52 -17.48 -10.71
N ALA A 97 4.89 -18.45 -11.55
CA ALA A 97 3.93 -19.30 -12.25
C ALA A 97 3.07 -20.12 -11.28
N GLU A 98 3.67 -20.70 -10.24
CA GLU A 98 2.97 -21.46 -9.20
C GLU A 98 1.96 -20.59 -8.44
N MET A 99 2.33 -19.36 -8.09
CA MET A 99 1.41 -18.40 -7.47
C MET A 99 0.25 -18.02 -8.41
N LEU A 100 0.53 -17.70 -9.67
CA LEU A 100 -0.49 -17.34 -10.65
C LEU A 100 -1.47 -18.49 -10.92
N LEU A 101 -0.97 -19.72 -11.08
CA LEU A 101 -1.81 -20.92 -11.24
C LEU A 101 -2.61 -21.24 -9.98
N LEU A 102 -2.08 -20.95 -8.79
CA LEU A 102 -2.83 -21.09 -7.54
C LEU A 102 -4.04 -20.15 -7.50
N LEU A 103 -3.90 -18.91 -8.00
CA LEU A 103 -4.95 -17.89 -8.07
C LEU A 103 -5.91 -18.06 -9.27
N SER A 104 -5.46 -18.72 -10.33
CA SER A 104 -6.22 -18.93 -11.58
C SER A 104 -7.64 -19.46 -11.34
N GLY A 105 -8.63 -18.76 -11.90
CA GLY A 105 -10.05 -19.12 -11.77
C GLY A 105 -10.64 -18.97 -10.37
N LYS A 106 -9.97 -18.25 -9.45
CA LYS A 106 -10.38 -18.12 -8.04
C LYS A 106 -10.48 -16.67 -7.60
N LYS A 107 -11.08 -16.52 -6.43
CA LYS A 107 -11.12 -15.29 -5.63
C LYS A 107 -9.98 -15.28 -4.63
N HIS A 108 -9.38 -14.12 -4.43
CA HIS A 108 -8.36 -13.88 -3.39
C HIS A 108 -8.48 -12.45 -2.86
N MET A 109 -7.85 -12.21 -1.72
CA MET A 109 -7.85 -10.92 -1.06
C MET A 109 -6.55 -10.17 -1.32
N VAL A 110 -6.69 -8.86 -1.49
CA VAL A 110 -5.57 -7.91 -1.47
C VAL A 110 -5.76 -6.98 -0.29
N THR A 111 -4.82 -7.06 0.65
CA THR A 111 -4.89 -6.34 1.91
C THR A 111 -3.77 -5.31 1.93
N THR A 112 -4.12 -4.02 2.02
CA THR A 112 -3.12 -2.96 2.24
C THR A 112 -3.32 -2.33 3.60
N ALA A 113 -2.25 -2.30 4.38
CA ALA A 113 -2.17 -1.50 5.59
C ALA A 113 -1.45 -0.19 5.32
N VAL A 114 -1.87 0.87 6.00
CA VAL A 114 -1.25 2.19 5.98
C VAL A 114 -0.97 2.62 7.41
N TYR A 115 0.28 2.99 7.64
CA TYR A 115 0.76 3.65 8.84
C TYR A 115 0.79 5.16 8.61
N LEU A 116 0.27 5.93 9.56
CA LEU A 116 0.24 7.39 9.56
C LEU A 116 0.72 7.90 10.93
N ALA A 117 1.79 8.69 10.96
CA ALA A 117 2.30 9.21 12.23
C ALA A 117 2.90 10.60 12.16
N SER A 118 2.67 11.35 13.24
CA SER A 118 3.36 12.60 13.57
C SER A 118 4.26 12.36 14.79
N LEU A 119 5.00 13.39 15.22
CA LEU A 119 5.75 13.31 16.48
C LEU A 119 4.87 13.14 17.72
N LYS A 120 3.56 13.41 17.63
CA LYS A 120 2.62 13.43 18.77
C LYS A 120 1.79 12.15 18.89
N LYS A 121 1.51 11.49 17.76
CA LYS A 121 0.64 10.31 17.69
C LYS A 121 0.88 9.50 16.43
N GLU A 122 0.51 8.23 16.47
CA GLU A 122 0.49 7.32 15.33
C GLU A 122 -0.87 6.62 15.20
N LYS A 123 -1.17 6.18 13.99
CA LYS A 123 -2.38 5.44 13.63
C LYS A 123 -2.01 4.42 12.55
N VAL A 124 -2.57 3.22 12.63
CA VAL A 124 -2.45 2.20 11.59
C VAL A 124 -3.83 1.66 11.26
N PHE A 125 -4.14 1.55 9.98
CA PHE A 125 -5.38 0.97 9.48
C PHE A 125 -5.08 0.06 8.30
N ALA A 126 -6.01 -0.83 7.97
CA ALA A 126 -5.90 -1.69 6.80
C ALA A 126 -7.28 -1.92 6.19
N ILE A 127 -7.32 -2.07 4.88
CA ILE A 127 -8.53 -2.46 4.15
C ILE A 127 -8.23 -3.61 3.20
N GLU A 128 -9.28 -4.33 2.84
CA GLU A 128 -9.19 -5.46 1.92
C GLU A 128 -10.01 -5.18 0.65
N SER A 129 -9.61 -5.82 -0.43
CA SER A 129 -10.38 -5.85 -1.68
C SER A 129 -10.28 -7.25 -2.25
N GLU A 130 -11.41 -7.78 -2.71
CA GLU A 130 -11.46 -9.08 -3.36
C GLU A 130 -11.12 -8.91 -4.85
N VAL A 131 -10.27 -9.78 -5.37
CA VAL A 131 -9.94 -9.87 -6.79
C VAL A 131 -10.33 -11.26 -7.26
N THR A 132 -11.06 -11.33 -8.37
CA THR A 132 -11.43 -12.57 -9.06
C THR A 132 -10.61 -12.71 -10.32
N PHE A 133 -9.92 -13.84 -10.47
CA PHE A 133 -9.25 -14.18 -11.71
C PHE A 133 -10.14 -15.05 -12.60
N SER A 134 -10.08 -14.80 -13.90
CA SER A 134 -10.48 -15.80 -14.90
C SER A 134 -9.47 -16.96 -14.90
N ALA A 135 -9.82 -18.08 -15.55
CA ALA A 135 -8.84 -19.13 -15.80
C ALA A 135 -7.70 -18.57 -16.68
N ILE A 136 -6.47 -18.63 -16.18
CA ILE A 136 -5.26 -18.23 -16.92
C ILE A 136 -4.90 -19.34 -17.89
N SER A 137 -4.90 -19.05 -19.19
CA SER A 137 -4.40 -19.98 -20.21
C SER A 137 -2.87 -20.03 -20.22
N GLU A 138 -2.33 -21.13 -20.75
CA GLU A 138 -0.87 -21.30 -20.88
C GLU A 138 -0.21 -20.19 -21.71
N ASP A 139 -0.81 -19.79 -22.85
CA ASP A 139 -0.31 -18.69 -23.68
C ASP A 139 -0.24 -17.35 -22.91
N ILE A 140 -1.28 -17.02 -22.14
CA ILE A 140 -1.32 -15.78 -21.36
C ILE A 140 -0.31 -15.84 -20.22
N LEU A 141 -0.20 -16.98 -19.52
CA LEU A 141 0.76 -17.19 -18.45
C LEU A 141 2.20 -17.00 -18.95
N GLU A 142 2.56 -17.66 -20.04
CA GLU A 142 3.90 -17.56 -20.62
C GLU A 142 4.24 -16.14 -21.05
N ARG A 143 3.31 -15.45 -21.72
CA ARG A 143 3.51 -14.06 -22.14
C ARG A 143 3.64 -13.12 -20.94
N TYR A 144 2.85 -13.34 -19.90
CA TYR A 144 2.91 -12.50 -18.70
C TYR A 144 4.25 -12.66 -17.98
N LEU A 145 4.71 -13.90 -17.79
CA LEU A 145 6.00 -14.17 -17.15
C LEU A 145 7.19 -13.56 -17.92
N LYS A 146 7.12 -13.52 -19.26
CA LYS A 146 8.14 -12.88 -20.12
C LYS A 146 8.25 -11.36 -19.92
N THR A 147 7.25 -10.71 -19.34
CA THR A 147 7.32 -9.27 -19.03
C THR A 147 8.16 -8.96 -17.79
N GLU A 148 8.47 -9.99 -16.97
CA GLU A 148 9.10 -9.86 -15.65
C GLU A 148 8.29 -9.03 -14.63
N ASP A 149 7.10 -8.57 -14.99
CA ASP A 149 6.21 -7.76 -14.14
C ASP A 149 5.74 -8.52 -12.88
N SER A 150 5.87 -9.84 -12.86
CA SER A 150 5.51 -10.68 -11.72
C SER A 150 6.50 -10.59 -10.54
N LEU A 151 7.76 -10.22 -10.78
CA LEU A 151 8.84 -10.47 -9.83
C LEU A 151 8.88 -9.49 -8.63
N ASP A 152 8.38 -8.27 -8.81
CA ASP A 152 8.38 -7.23 -7.75
C ASP A 152 7.06 -7.14 -6.97
N LYS A 153 6.10 -8.04 -7.22
CA LYS A 153 4.71 -7.93 -6.75
C LYS A 153 4.29 -9.09 -5.86
N ALA A 154 3.58 -8.76 -4.78
CA ALA A 154 2.91 -9.76 -3.95
C ALA A 154 1.87 -10.52 -4.80
N GLY A 155 1.78 -11.83 -4.63
CA GLY A 155 0.91 -12.68 -5.46
C GLY A 155 1.33 -12.79 -6.93
N SER A 156 2.50 -12.26 -7.30
CA SER A 156 3.08 -12.35 -8.64
C SER A 156 2.29 -11.66 -9.75
N TYR A 157 1.41 -10.70 -9.44
CA TYR A 157 0.66 -9.96 -10.47
C TYR A 157 0.49 -8.48 -10.15
N GLY A 158 0.23 -7.68 -11.19
CA GLY A 158 -0.20 -6.29 -11.08
C GLY A 158 -1.56 -6.05 -11.72
N ILE A 159 -2.41 -5.26 -11.07
CA ILE A 159 -3.68 -4.79 -11.67
C ILE A 159 -3.48 -3.71 -12.74
N GLN A 160 -2.25 -3.21 -12.89
CA GLN A 160 -1.86 -2.29 -13.95
C GLN A 160 -1.10 -3.09 -15.02
N GLY A 161 -1.42 -2.87 -16.29
CA GLY A 161 -0.73 -3.52 -17.41
C GLY A 161 -1.28 -4.91 -17.73
N MET A 162 -0.39 -5.83 -18.12
CA MET A 162 -0.79 -7.11 -18.71
C MET A 162 -1.56 -8.02 -17.72
N GLY A 163 -1.41 -7.85 -16.40
CA GLY A 163 -2.19 -8.63 -15.44
C GLY A 163 -3.72 -8.48 -15.60
N LEU A 164 -4.18 -7.41 -16.23
CA LEU A 164 -5.59 -7.22 -16.59
C LEU A 164 -6.13 -8.30 -17.54
N THR A 165 -5.28 -9.05 -18.25
CA THR A 165 -5.76 -10.12 -19.14
C THR A 165 -6.39 -11.30 -18.40
N PHE A 166 -6.18 -11.39 -17.08
CA PHE A 166 -6.74 -12.47 -16.26
C PHE A 166 -7.46 -11.98 -15.00
N ILE A 167 -7.64 -10.66 -14.83
CA ILE A 167 -8.48 -10.09 -13.77
C ILE A 167 -9.90 -9.93 -14.32
N ASP A 168 -10.82 -10.73 -13.80
CA ASP A 168 -12.23 -10.70 -14.17
C ASP A 168 -12.98 -9.60 -13.43
N LYS A 169 -12.75 -9.52 -12.11
CA LYS A 169 -13.51 -8.64 -11.22
C LYS A 169 -12.67 -8.14 -10.06
N VAL A 170 -12.96 -6.91 -9.63
CA VAL A 170 -12.46 -6.33 -8.39
C VAL A 170 -13.63 -5.83 -7.57
N GLU A 171 -13.73 -6.29 -6.33
CA GLU A 171 -14.72 -5.83 -5.35
C GLU A 171 -13.98 -5.10 -4.21
N GLY A 172 -14.24 -3.79 -4.08
CA GLY A 172 -13.55 -2.93 -3.13
C GLY A 172 -12.80 -1.79 -3.80
N SER A 173 -11.62 -1.44 -3.27
CA SER A 173 -10.85 -0.28 -3.73
C SER A 173 -9.80 -0.68 -4.78
N TYR A 174 -9.92 -0.15 -5.99
CA TYR A 174 -8.89 -0.31 -7.03
C TYR A 174 -7.51 0.19 -6.55
N SER A 175 -7.46 1.36 -5.94
CA SER A 175 -6.20 1.93 -5.43
C SER A 175 -5.59 1.07 -4.31
N ASN A 176 -6.42 0.39 -3.51
CA ASN A 176 -5.95 -0.61 -2.56
C ASN A 176 -5.22 -1.76 -3.27
N VAL A 177 -5.80 -2.29 -4.35
CA VAL A 177 -5.18 -3.38 -5.13
C VAL A 177 -3.87 -2.92 -5.79
N VAL A 178 -3.79 -1.67 -6.25
CA VAL A 178 -2.54 -1.07 -6.75
C VAL A 178 -1.48 -0.96 -5.65
N GLY A 179 -1.91 -0.75 -4.40
CA GLY A 179 -1.08 -0.80 -3.20
C GLY A 179 -1.20 0.41 -2.27
N PHE A 180 -2.17 1.31 -2.46
CA PHE A 180 -2.45 2.39 -1.53
C PHE A 180 -3.93 2.82 -1.56
N PRO A 181 -4.71 2.63 -0.48
CA PRO A 181 -6.16 2.85 -0.46
C PRO A 181 -6.53 4.35 -0.39
N LEU A 182 -6.39 5.11 -1.48
CA LEU A 182 -6.51 6.58 -1.50
C LEU A 182 -7.79 7.13 -0.85
N SER A 183 -8.95 6.59 -1.20
CA SER A 183 -10.23 7.07 -0.65
C SER A 183 -10.28 6.93 0.88
N HIS A 184 -9.91 5.74 1.38
CA HIS A 184 -9.87 5.49 2.82
C HIS A 184 -8.76 6.30 3.50
N PHE A 185 -7.59 6.41 2.87
CA PHE A 185 -6.48 7.22 3.37
C PHE A 185 -6.88 8.69 3.57
N ILE A 186 -7.64 9.31 2.65
CA ILE A 186 -8.08 10.70 2.83
C ILE A 186 -9.02 10.85 4.02
N THR A 187 -9.95 9.91 4.22
CA THR A 187 -10.83 9.88 5.40
C THR A 187 -10.02 9.79 6.68
N GLU A 188 -9.08 8.84 6.73
CA GLU A 188 -8.22 8.58 7.88
C GLU A 188 -7.25 9.73 8.16
N LEU A 189 -6.74 10.40 7.12
CA LEU A 189 -5.88 11.57 7.22
C LEU A 189 -6.64 12.76 7.80
N LYS A 190 -7.84 13.04 7.31
CA LYS A 190 -8.68 14.12 7.85
C LYS A 190 -9.00 13.90 9.32
N ASP A 191 -9.41 12.70 9.69
CA ASP A 191 -9.64 12.32 11.09
C ASP A 191 -8.36 12.46 11.93
N PHE A 192 -7.23 11.97 11.43
CA PHE A 192 -5.94 12.11 12.10
C PHE A 192 -5.54 13.57 12.33
N LEU A 193 -5.89 14.48 11.43
CA LEU A 193 -5.59 15.91 11.57
C LEU A 193 -6.64 16.68 12.39
N GLY A 194 -7.75 16.04 12.78
CA GLY A 194 -8.86 16.69 13.50
C GLY A 194 -9.85 17.44 12.60
N TYR A 195 -9.86 17.13 11.30
CA TYR A 195 -10.71 17.75 10.26
C TYR A 195 -11.79 16.78 9.78
N VAL A 196 -12.43 16.09 10.72
CA VAL A 196 -13.55 15.16 10.41
C VAL A 196 -14.66 15.94 9.70
N ASN A 197 -15.18 15.39 8.59
CA ASN A 197 -16.20 16.02 7.74
C ASN A 197 -15.78 17.35 7.08
N ASP A 198 -14.48 17.63 6.94
CA ASP A 198 -14.02 18.79 6.20
C ASP A 198 -14.29 18.64 4.68
N GLU A 199 -15.40 19.20 4.23
CA GLU A 199 -15.82 19.24 2.83
C GLU A 199 -15.16 20.38 2.04
N GLN A 200 -14.62 21.39 2.74
CA GLN A 200 -14.05 22.59 2.12
C GLN A 200 -12.53 22.48 1.91
N GLY A 201 -11.91 21.39 2.36
CA GLY A 201 -10.48 21.15 2.18
C GLY A 201 -9.58 21.99 3.07
N GLN A 202 -10.08 22.50 4.21
CA GLN A 202 -9.31 23.27 5.18
C GLN A 202 -8.07 22.53 5.70
N TYR A 203 -8.12 21.19 5.82
CA TYR A 203 -6.99 20.36 6.24
C TYR A 203 -5.75 20.53 5.34
N ARG A 204 -5.94 20.94 4.08
CA ARG A 204 -4.87 21.16 3.10
C ARG A 204 -3.93 22.29 3.53
N LYS A 205 -4.42 23.29 4.26
CA LYS A 205 -3.61 24.39 4.82
C LYS A 205 -2.48 23.91 5.72
N LEU A 206 -2.66 22.75 6.35
CA LEU A 206 -1.62 22.10 7.14
C LEU A 206 -0.45 21.56 6.31
N PHE A 207 -0.53 21.63 4.99
CA PHE A 207 0.55 21.26 4.06
C PHE A 207 1.04 22.44 3.23
N GLY A 208 0.66 23.67 3.59
CA GLY A 208 1.08 24.90 2.91
C GLY A 208 0.38 25.14 1.56
N ILE A 209 -0.79 24.53 1.35
CA ILE A 209 -1.63 24.66 0.15
C ILE A 209 -3.04 25.14 0.49
#